data_AF-A0A947SDZ3-F1
#
_entry.id   AF-A0A947SDZ3-F1
#
_cell.length_a   1.000
_cell.length_b   1.000
_cell.length_c   1.000
_cell.angle_alpha   90.00
_cell.angle_beta   90.00
_cell.angle_gamma   90.00
#
_symmetry.space_group_name_H-M   'P 1'
#
loop_
_entity.id
_entity.type
_entity.pdbx_description
1 polymer ?
#
loop_
_entity_poly.entity_id
_entity_poly.type
_entity_poly.pdbx_seq_one_letter_code
_entity_poly.pdbx_strand_id
1 'polypeptide(L)' 'MEAYRIEKRVAINGVLHLNALPFREGELVEVIILGWKEEVCKSVPLSLRGKVIKYIDPTEPVAQDDWELRQ' A
#
# COMPACT_ATOMS: atom_id res chain seq x y z
N MET A 1 -20.84 -10.77 -10.55
CA MET A 1 -19.56 -10.70 -11.29
C MET A 1 -18.46 -10.68 -10.24
N GLU A 2 -17.62 -11.70 -10.22
CA GLU A 2 -16.42 -11.73 -9.36
C GLU A 2 -15.27 -11.14 -10.17
N ALA A 3 -14.56 -10.17 -9.58
CA ALA A 3 -13.46 -9.49 -10.24
C ALA A 3 -12.14 -9.97 -9.64
N TYR A 4 -11.27 -10.53 -10.47
CA TYR A 4 -9.92 -10.93 -10.08
C TYR A 4 -8.92 -9.88 -10.56
N ARG A 5 -8.18 -9.27 -9.63
CA ARG A 5 -7.20 -8.21 -9.92
C ARG A 5 -5.78 -8.71 -9.72
N ILE A 6 -4.96 -8.56 -10.76
CA ILE A 6 -3.50 -8.72 -10.70
C ILE A 6 -2.85 -7.40 -11.11
N GLU A 7 -1.83 -6.97 -10.38
CA GLU A 7 -0.97 -5.85 -10.78
C GLU A 7 0.29 -6.37 -11.45
N LYS A 8 0.57 -5.88 -12.66
CA LYS A 8 1.77 -6.27 -13.40
C LYS A 8 2.26 -5.11 -14.26
N ARG A 9 3.57 -4.87 -14.23
CA ARG A 9 4.20 -3.87 -15.11
C ARG A 9 4.24 -4.40 -16.54
N VAL A 10 3.81 -3.57 -17.48
CA VAL A 10 3.91 -3.87 -18.91
C VAL A 10 5.39 -3.89 -19.30
N ALA A 11 5.81 -4.92 -20.03
CA ALA A 11 7.18 -5.03 -20.50
C ALA A 11 7.49 -3.98 -21.58
N ILE A 12 8.78 -3.73 -21.85
CA ILE A 12 9.24 -2.71 -22.82
C ILE A 12 8.65 -2.95 -24.21
N ASN A 13 8.45 -4.22 -24.59
CA ASN A 13 7.85 -4.60 -25.86
C ASN A 13 6.32 -4.40 -25.92
N GLY A 14 5.70 -3.85 -24.86
CA GLY A 14 4.27 -3.63 -24.79
C GLY A 14 3.43 -4.89 -24.52
N VAL A 15 4.06 -6.05 -24.29
CA VAL A 15 3.34 -7.32 -24.07
C VAL A 15 3.07 -7.55 -22.59
N LEU A 16 1.84 -7.94 -22.27
CA LEU A 16 1.40 -8.34 -20.93
C LEU A 16 0.99 -9.82 -20.92
N HIS A 17 1.76 -10.65 -20.23
CA HIS A 17 1.41 -12.07 -20.03
C HIS A 17 0.62 -12.25 -18.73
N LEU A 18 -0.60 -12.78 -18.83
CA LEU A 18 -1.41 -13.20 -17.68
C LEU A 18 -1.33 -14.72 -17.55
N ASN A 19 -0.81 -15.21 -16.43
CA ASN A 19 -0.61 -16.64 -16.17
C ASN A 19 -1.35 -17.05 -14.89
N ALA A 20 -1.71 -18.33 -14.77
CA ALA A 20 -2.34 -18.90 -13.59
C ALA A 20 -3.60 -18.14 -13.12
N LEU A 21 -4.46 -17.76 -14.08
CA LEU A 21 -5.76 -17.18 -13.76
C LEU A 21 -6.67 -18.23 -13.09
N PRO A 22 -7.48 -17.85 -12.10
CA PRO A 22 -8.36 -18.76 -11.37
C PRO A 22 -9.64 -19.11 -12.16
N PHE A 23 -9.56 -19.17 -13.49
CA PHE A 23 -10.66 -19.48 -14.39
C PHE A 23 -10.45 -20.84 -15.03
N ARG A 24 -11.55 -21.50 -15.37
CA ARG A 24 -11.51 -22.81 -16.03
C ARG A 24 -11.34 -22.65 -17.53
N GLU A 25 -10.89 -23.73 -18.18
CA GLU A 25 -10.83 -23.78 -19.64
C GLU A 25 -12.22 -23.59 -20.24
N GLY A 26 -12.32 -22.74 -21.28
CA GLY A 26 -13.58 -22.43 -21.97
C GLY A 26 -14.47 -21.40 -21.27
N GLU A 27 -14.07 -20.90 -20.10
CA GLU A 27 -14.81 -19.86 -19.39
C GLU A 27 -14.67 -18.50 -20.09
N LEU A 28 -15.81 -17.82 -20.32
CA LEU A 28 -15.81 -16.49 -20.92
C LEU A 28 -15.43 -15.47 -19.85
N VAL A 29 -14.32 -14.76 -20.07
CA VAL A 29 -13.81 -13.75 -19.15
C VAL A 29 -13.66 -12.40 -19.83
N GLU A 30 -13.96 -11.34 -19.10
CA GLU A 30 -13.71 -9.96 -19.52
C GLU A 30 -12.38 -9.47 -18.93
N VAL A 31 -11.56 -8.81 -19.74
CA VAL A 31 -10.25 -8.30 -19.33
C VAL A 31 -10.26 -6.78 -19.38
N ILE A 32 -10.04 -6.14 -18.23
CA ILE A 32 -9.98 -4.68 -18.09
C ILE A 32 -8.55 -4.28 -17.73
N ILE A 33 -7.94 -3.41 -18.55
CA ILE A 33 -6.60 -2.87 -18.31
C ILE A 33 -6.74 -1.44 -17.79
N LEU A 34 -6.27 -1.20 -16.55
CA LEU A 34 -6.25 0.12 -15.94
C LEU A 34 -4.81 0.64 -15.92
N GLY A 35 -4.56 1.75 -16.60
CA GLY A 35 -3.28 2.44 -16.53
C GLY A 35 -3.12 3.13 -15.17
N TRP A 36 -2.21 2.63 -14.34
CA TRP A 36 -1.83 3.31 -13.10
C TRP A 36 -0.67 4.26 -13.37
N LYS A 37 -0.91 5.55 -13.12
CA LYS A 37 0.17 6.51 -12.94
C LYS A 37 0.66 6.28 -11.52
N GLU A 38 1.85 5.70 -11.38
CA GLU A 38 2.53 5.64 -10.10
C GLU A 38 2.78 7.10 -9.72
N GLU A 39 1.88 7.68 -8.92
CA GLU A 39 2.23 8.85 -8.15
C GLU A 39 3.42 8.36 -7.34
N VAL A 40 4.61 8.82 -7.71
CA VAL A 40 5.80 8.67 -6.90
C VAL A 40 5.42 9.39 -5.62
N CYS A 41 4.84 8.64 -4.69
CA CYS A 41 4.78 9.01 -3.31
C CYS A 41 6.26 9.07 -2.99
N LYS A 42 6.82 10.28 -3.06
CA LYS A 42 8.14 10.58 -2.53
C LYS A 42 7.97 10.25 -1.07
N SER A 43 8.19 8.99 -0.72
CA SER A 43 8.48 8.58 0.63
C SER A 43 9.74 9.34 0.91
N VAL A 44 9.58 10.55 1.43
CA VAL A 44 10.66 11.27 2.06
C VAL A 44 11.14 10.25 3.07
N PRO A 45 12.37 9.72 2.94
CA PRO A 45 12.85 8.79 3.94
C PRO A 45 12.85 9.60 5.23
N LEU A 46 11.89 9.33 6.10
CA LEU A 46 11.79 9.90 7.44
C LEU A 46 12.89 9.24 8.28
N SER A 47 14.15 9.37 7.83
CA SER A 47 15.29 8.90 8.57
C SER A 47 15.46 9.84 9.75
N LEU A 48 15.37 9.27 10.94
CA LEU A 48 15.72 9.96 12.18
C LEU A 48 17.25 10.04 12.36
N ARG A 49 18.03 9.40 11.47
CA ARG A 49 19.49 9.43 11.50
C ARG A 49 19.99 10.87 11.35
N GLY A 50 20.73 11.35 12.35
CA GLY A 50 21.28 12.71 12.40
C GLY A 50 20.29 13.77 12.87
N LYS A 51 19.04 13.42 13.19
CA LYS A 51 18.09 14.33 13.83
C LYS A 51 18.23 14.26 15.35
N VAL A 52 18.26 15.42 15.99
CA VAL A 52 18.21 15.52 17.45
C VAL A 52 16.77 15.30 17.89
N ILE A 53 16.51 14.21 18.60
CA ILE A 53 15.20 13.91 19.20
C ILE A 53 15.18 14.60 20.57
N LYS A 54 14.29 15.57 20.74
CA LYS A 54 14.07 16.23 22.03
C LYS A 54 12.97 15.49 22.77
N TYR A 55 13.30 14.92 23.92
CA TYR A 55 12.32 14.41 24.86
C TYR A 55 11.88 15.57 25.75
N ILE A 56 10.58 15.83 25.77
CA ILE A 56 9.96 16.79 26.68
C ILE A 56 9.36 15.94 27.80
N ASP A 57 9.91 16.09 29.00
CA ASP A 57 9.45 15.47 30.26
C ASP A 57 9.11 13.97 30.14
N PRO A 58 10.06 13.12 29.69
CA PRO A 58 9.79 11.72 29.32
C PRO A 58 9.38 10.82 30.49
N THR A 59 9.51 11.29 31.72
CA THR A 59 9.19 10.57 32.95
C THR A 59 8.08 11.23 33.74
N GLU A 60 7.44 12.28 33.21
CA GLU A 60 6.28 12.87 33.86
C GLU A 60 5.14 11.84 33.90
N PRO A 61 4.48 11.66 35.06
CA PRO A 61 3.35 10.76 35.15
C PRO A 61 2.24 11.23 34.20
N VAL A 62 1.80 10.32 33.33
CA VAL A 62 0.64 10.55 32.47
C VAL A 62 -0.57 10.82 33.37
N ALA A 63 -1.32 11.90 33.10
CA ALA A 63 -2.49 12.26 33.89
C ALA A 63 -3.54 11.12 33.82
N GLN A 64 -4.27 10.88 34.91
CA GLN A 64 -5.33 9.87 34.94
C GLN A 64 -6.36 10.09 33.82
N ASP A 65 -6.65 11.36 33.52
CA ASP A 65 -7.60 11.77 32.47
C ASP A 65 -7.15 11.38 31.05
N ASP A 66 -5.84 11.18 30.81
CA ASP A 66 -5.30 10.76 29.51
C ASP A 66 -5.44 9.23 29.28
N TRP A 67 -5.76 8.46 30.33
CA TRP A 67 -6.00 7.02 30.25
C TRP A 67 -7.45 6.66 29.95
N GLU A 68 -8.38 7.60 30.09
CA GLU A 68 -9.81 7.34 29.93
C GLU A 68 -10.19 7.29 28.44
N LEU A 69 -9.94 6.14 27.82
CA LEU A 69 -10.68 5.73 26.62
C LEU A 69 -12.15 5.61 27.01
N ARG A 70 -12.95 6.63 26.69
CA ARG A 70 -14.42 6.59 26.80
C ARG A 70 -14.94 5.34 26.09
N GLN A 71 -15.37 4.34 26.86
CA GLN A 71 -16.29 3.28 26.42
C GLN A 71 -17.69 3.84 26.24
#